data_AF-A0A140L295-F1
#
_entry.id   AF-A0A140L295-F1
#
_cell.length_a   1.000
_cell.length_b   1.000
_cell.length_c   1.000
_cell.angle_alpha   90.00
_cell.angle_beta   90.00
_cell.angle_gamma   90.00
#
_symmetry.space_group_name_H-M   'P 1'
#
loop_
_entity.id
_entity.type
_entity.pdbx_description
1 polymer ?
#
loop_
_entity_poly.entity_id
_entity_poly.type
_entity_poly.pdbx_seq_one_letter_code
_entity_poly.pdbx_strand_id
1 'polypeptide(L)'
;MSYPVVDQTTPIETIIALAQMGGRFKFRCLACGKMHCLDSKAWKRCSKNYHYILHTTICGTVAEVSITSELGFGTRITLPGYVLKTVEELQFLFKCSIEGADLVVYSAEGGIQLIQVNCDGLCEPVNPGGTACYGWIAYKDKEKIAEDCGVICSGPEATNNIAEYTAVIKALEWLLANGFEKETIEVRTDSQLCIYQLQGIYGVHSPRIRPLYRKACELIRKFKDLRFRWVPREKNEEADALSRKAYRQALPVDPARLEKAMKLAPLVRPIGNGRYIVPSQSSTKEYEVDIISGTCNCPDYRKRGIKCKHTLAAEIAAGMGI
;
A
#
# COMPACT_ATOMS: atom_id res chain seq x y z
N MET A 1 37.33 27.03 10.43
CA MET A 1 36.23 26.93 11.42
C MET A 1 35.34 25.79 11.00
N SER A 2 35.19 24.81 11.87
CA SER A 2 34.44 23.57 11.67
C SER A 2 32.95 23.84 11.48
N TYR A 3 32.34 23.15 10.51
CA TYR A 3 30.88 23.13 10.34
C TYR A 3 30.25 22.29 11.45
N PRO A 4 29.16 22.74 12.10
CA PRO A 4 28.45 21.89 13.05
C PRO A 4 27.70 20.78 12.29
N VAL A 5 27.84 19.55 12.79
CA VAL A 5 27.00 18.41 12.44
C VAL A 5 25.62 18.67 13.06
N VAL A 6 24.58 18.66 12.24
CA VAL A 6 23.21 18.91 12.71
C VAL A 6 22.57 17.59 13.15
N ASP A 7 22.35 17.49 14.45
CA ASP A 7 21.55 16.47 15.16
C ASP A 7 20.04 16.74 14.98
N GLN A 8 19.23 15.68 15.07
CA GLN A 8 17.81 15.58 14.71
C GLN A 8 16.81 16.30 15.64
N THR A 9 17.21 17.34 16.38
CA THR A 9 16.31 17.97 17.38
C THR A 9 16.41 19.49 17.48
N THR A 10 16.49 20.22 16.35
CA THR A 10 16.48 21.70 16.40
C THR A 10 15.04 22.28 16.32
N PRO A 11 14.62 23.16 17.26
CA PRO A 11 13.26 23.72 17.31
C PRO A 11 12.94 24.70 16.17
N ILE A 12 11.65 24.78 15.84
CA ILE A 12 10.99 25.49 14.71
C ILE A 12 11.38 26.97 14.53
N GLU A 13 11.93 27.62 15.55
CA GLU A 13 12.21 29.07 15.55
C GLU A 13 13.43 29.46 14.70
N THR A 14 14.39 28.56 14.48
CA THR A 14 15.61 28.86 13.68
C THR A 14 15.34 28.92 12.17
N ILE A 15 14.26 28.29 11.68
CA ILE A 15 13.89 28.30 10.26
C ILE A 15 13.17 29.60 9.87
N ILE A 16 12.50 30.26 10.82
CA ILE A 16 11.72 31.49 10.61
C ILE A 16 12.62 32.69 10.25
N ALA A 17 13.85 32.73 10.75
CA ALA A 17 14.78 33.85 10.51
C ALA A 17 15.35 33.92 9.08
N LEU A 18 15.32 32.82 8.31
CA LEU A 18 15.82 32.83 6.92
C LEU A 18 14.84 33.48 5.93
N ALA A 19 13.55 33.58 6.28
CA ALA A 19 12.51 34.03 5.36
C ALA A 19 12.14 35.53 5.49
N GLN A 20 12.47 36.21 6.59
CA GLN A 20 12.00 37.58 6.86
C GLN A 20 12.97 38.72 6.50
N MET A 21 14.17 38.44 5.97
CA MET A 21 15.13 39.49 5.59
C MET A 21 15.61 39.40 4.12
N GLY A 22 14.68 39.34 3.16
CA GLY A 22 14.98 39.56 1.74
C GLY A 22 15.84 38.48 1.05
N GLY A 23 15.90 37.27 1.60
CA GLY A 23 16.73 36.18 1.08
C GLY A 23 15.99 35.21 0.16
N ARG A 24 16.52 35.01 -1.06
CA ARG A 24 16.03 34.04 -2.05
C ARG A 24 15.96 32.62 -1.47
N PHE A 25 14.89 31.88 -1.77
CA PHE A 25 14.72 30.48 -1.37
C PHE A 25 15.85 29.59 -1.92
N LYS A 26 16.48 28.79 -1.05
CA LYS A 26 17.58 27.87 -1.40
C LYS A 26 17.14 26.40 -1.29
N PHE A 27 17.50 25.57 -2.27
CA PHE A 27 17.13 24.16 -2.40
C PHE A 27 18.35 23.29 -2.62
N ARG A 28 18.35 22.06 -2.11
CA ARG A 28 19.41 21.08 -2.42
C ARG A 28 19.11 20.42 -3.78
N CYS A 29 19.93 20.68 -4.81
CA CYS A 29 19.82 20.00 -6.10
C CYS A 29 20.19 18.52 -5.90
N LEU A 30 19.27 17.61 -6.17
CA LEU A 30 19.50 16.17 -6.02
C LEU A 30 20.53 15.63 -7.03
N ALA A 31 20.65 16.27 -8.19
CA ALA A 31 21.61 15.86 -9.22
C ALA A 31 23.08 16.17 -8.85
N CYS A 32 23.33 17.17 -8.01
CA CYS A 32 24.71 17.56 -7.64
C CYS A 32 24.98 17.65 -6.13
N GLY A 33 23.95 17.46 -5.30
CA GLY A 33 24.02 17.55 -3.84
C GLY A 33 24.17 18.97 -3.26
N LYS A 34 24.27 20.01 -4.09
CA LYS A 34 24.55 21.40 -3.64
C LYS A 34 23.29 22.21 -3.40
N MET A 35 23.39 23.25 -2.55
CA MET A 35 22.31 24.23 -2.34
C MET A 35 22.31 25.28 -3.46
N HIS A 36 21.15 25.57 -4.04
CA HIS A 36 20.94 26.55 -5.10
C HIS A 36 19.78 27.48 -4.78
N CYS A 37 19.88 28.76 -5.16
CA CYS A 37 18.70 29.61 -5.25
C CYS A 37 17.88 29.22 -6.48
N LEU A 38 16.54 29.19 -6.37
CA LEU A 38 15.60 28.80 -7.44
C LEU A 38 15.81 29.61 -8.74
N ASP A 39 16.23 30.85 -8.64
CA ASP A 39 16.46 31.79 -9.75
C ASP A 39 17.92 31.80 -10.28
N SER A 40 18.80 30.97 -9.71
CA SER A 40 20.23 31.00 -10.06
C SER A 40 20.51 30.33 -11.41
N LYS A 41 21.46 30.87 -12.17
CA LYS A 41 21.98 30.21 -13.40
C LYS A 41 22.51 28.79 -13.11
N ALA A 42 23.01 28.57 -11.90
CA ALA A 42 23.47 27.26 -11.45
C ALA A 42 22.32 26.25 -11.30
N TRP A 43 21.16 26.69 -10.77
CA TRP A 43 19.95 25.86 -10.72
C TRP A 43 19.47 25.51 -12.12
N LYS A 44 19.26 26.52 -12.99
CA LYS A 44 18.78 26.31 -14.38
C LYS A 44 19.66 25.33 -15.19
N ARG A 45 20.95 25.24 -14.87
CA ARG A 45 21.88 24.28 -15.49
C ARG A 45 21.77 22.88 -14.87
N CYS A 46 21.53 22.77 -13.56
CA CYS A 46 21.36 21.51 -12.82
C CYS A 46 20.03 20.83 -13.15
N SER A 47 18.98 21.63 -13.40
CA SER A 47 17.59 21.20 -13.52
C SER A 47 17.13 20.89 -14.95
N LYS A 48 17.99 21.10 -15.96
CA LYS A 48 17.63 21.16 -17.39
C LYS A 48 17.05 19.85 -17.97
N ASN A 49 17.24 18.72 -17.29
CA ASN A 49 16.81 17.39 -17.73
C ASN A 49 15.79 16.73 -16.77
N TYR A 50 15.18 17.50 -15.87
CA TYR A 50 14.23 16.98 -14.90
C TYR A 50 12.89 17.70 -15.06
N HIS A 51 11.80 16.95 -15.21
CA HIS A 51 10.46 17.47 -15.00
C HIS A 51 10.15 17.46 -13.50
N TYR A 52 9.65 18.59 -13.01
CA TYR A 52 9.30 18.78 -11.60
C TYR A 52 7.79 18.95 -11.49
N ILE A 53 7.17 18.15 -10.66
CA ILE A 53 5.76 18.26 -10.28
C ILE A 53 5.73 18.99 -8.94
N LEU A 54 5.04 20.12 -8.92
CA LEU A 54 4.73 20.82 -7.69
C LEU A 54 3.38 20.30 -7.19
N HIS A 55 3.36 19.71 -6.01
CA HIS A 55 2.15 19.47 -5.24
C HIS A 55 1.95 20.64 -4.27
N THR A 56 0.72 21.10 -4.09
CA THR A 56 0.43 22.14 -3.10
C THR A 56 -0.82 21.78 -2.33
N THR A 57 -0.77 21.93 -1.01
CA THR A 57 -1.91 21.76 -0.11
C THR A 57 -2.08 23.06 0.67
N ILE A 58 -3.25 23.69 0.56
CA ILE A 58 -3.57 24.93 1.28
C ILE A 58 -4.52 24.58 2.42
N CYS A 59 -4.09 24.75 3.67
CA CYS A 59 -4.92 24.56 4.85
C CYS A 59 -4.98 25.87 5.64
N GLY A 60 -6.04 26.67 5.41
CA GLY A 60 -6.19 27.98 6.05
C GLY A 60 -5.06 28.95 5.66
N THR A 61 -4.25 29.39 6.64
CA THR A 61 -3.11 30.30 6.45
C THR A 61 -1.78 29.60 6.17
N VAL A 62 -1.80 28.28 5.97
CA VAL A 62 -0.60 27.47 5.73
C VAL A 62 -0.68 26.84 4.35
N ALA A 63 0.30 27.16 3.50
CA ALA A 63 0.53 26.41 2.28
C ALA A 63 1.70 25.45 2.46
N GLU A 64 1.45 24.19 2.14
CA GLU A 64 2.48 23.18 1.98
C GLU A 64 2.74 22.97 0.50
N VAL A 65 3.98 23.19 0.06
CA VAL A 65 4.40 22.97 -1.32
C VAL A 65 5.40 21.81 -1.33
N SER A 66 5.14 20.76 -2.10
CA SER A 66 6.08 19.65 -2.30
C SER A 66 6.54 19.61 -3.74
N ILE A 67 7.84 19.73 -3.99
CA ILE A 67 8.42 19.62 -5.33
C ILE A 67 8.95 18.20 -5.49
N THR A 68 8.33 17.41 -6.36
CA THR A 68 8.73 16.03 -6.69
C THR A 68 9.27 15.98 -8.11
N SER A 69 10.46 15.41 -8.31
CA SER A 69 10.89 15.04 -9.67
C SER A 69 10.18 13.76 -10.13
N GLU A 70 10.22 13.47 -11.44
CA GLU A 70 9.76 12.17 -12.00
C GLU A 70 10.44 10.94 -11.37
N LEU A 71 11.54 11.14 -10.64
CA LEU A 71 12.25 10.09 -9.90
C LEU A 71 11.73 9.88 -8.46
N GLY A 72 10.62 10.54 -8.07
CA GLY A 72 9.91 10.29 -6.81
C GLY A 72 10.50 10.94 -5.56
N PHE A 73 11.54 11.77 -5.68
CA PHE A 73 12.14 12.48 -4.54
C PHE A 73 11.50 13.86 -4.37
N GLY A 74 10.74 14.01 -3.28
CA GLY A 74 10.03 15.23 -2.92
C GLY A 74 10.74 16.09 -1.87
N THR A 75 10.73 17.41 -2.00
CA THR A 75 11.06 18.34 -0.90
C THR A 75 9.79 19.05 -0.46
N ARG A 76 9.41 18.90 0.82
CA ARG A 76 8.26 19.57 1.45
C ARG A 76 8.69 20.95 1.98
N ILE A 77 7.94 21.98 1.63
CA ILE A 77 8.13 23.37 2.05
C ILE A 77 6.86 23.79 2.77
N THR A 78 6.99 24.22 4.02
CA THR A 78 5.88 24.83 4.77
C THR A 78 6.07 26.34 4.73
N LEU A 79 5.05 27.09 4.34
CA LEU A 79 5.05 28.55 4.33
C LEU A 79 4.18 29.07 5.50
N PRO A 80 4.70 29.12 6.74
CA PRO A 80 3.93 29.64 7.88
C PRO A 80 3.77 31.16 7.77
N GLY A 81 2.53 31.64 7.92
CA GLY A 81 2.22 33.08 8.00
C GLY A 81 2.03 33.78 6.66
N TYR A 82 2.07 33.06 5.53
CA TYR A 82 1.77 33.62 4.21
C TYR A 82 0.30 33.32 3.85
N VAL A 83 -0.55 34.35 3.87
CA VAL A 83 -1.95 34.22 3.45
C VAL A 83 -2.01 34.33 1.93
N LEU A 84 -2.05 33.17 1.26
CA LEU A 84 -2.36 33.11 -0.17
C LEU A 84 -3.84 33.41 -0.35
N LYS A 85 -4.16 34.42 -1.15
CA LYS A 85 -5.54 34.82 -1.40
C LYS A 85 -6.13 34.11 -2.61
N THR A 86 -5.30 33.65 -3.54
CA THR A 86 -5.73 32.96 -4.77
C THR A 86 -4.71 31.91 -5.25
N VAL A 87 -5.16 30.95 -6.06
CA VAL A 87 -4.29 29.96 -6.73
C VAL A 87 -3.34 30.65 -7.70
N GLU A 88 -3.78 31.73 -8.34
CA GLU A 88 -3.04 32.54 -9.30
C GLU A 88 -1.80 33.23 -8.69
N GLU A 89 -1.87 33.65 -7.42
CA GLU A 89 -0.71 34.19 -6.68
C GLU A 89 0.39 33.13 -6.48
N LEU A 90 -0.02 31.88 -6.20
CA LEU A 90 0.86 30.73 -6.06
C LEU A 90 1.50 30.34 -7.40
N GLN A 91 0.70 30.36 -8.48
CA GLN A 91 1.17 30.14 -9.83
C GLN A 91 2.18 31.23 -10.26
N PHE A 92 1.93 32.49 -9.93
CA PHE A 92 2.84 33.60 -10.23
C PHE A 92 4.18 33.49 -9.48
N LEU A 93 4.15 33.14 -8.19
CA LEU A 93 5.36 32.93 -7.38
C LEU A 93 6.28 31.82 -7.93
N PHE A 94 5.71 30.71 -8.41
CA PHE A 94 6.49 29.57 -8.93
C PHE A 94 6.81 29.66 -10.42
N LYS A 95 5.94 30.24 -11.25
CA LYS A 95 6.18 30.45 -12.69
C LYS A 95 7.35 31.41 -12.94
N CYS A 96 7.59 32.36 -12.03
CA CYS A 96 8.79 33.21 -12.04
C CYS A 96 10.10 32.46 -11.73
N SER A 97 10.03 31.27 -11.12
CA SER A 97 11.20 30.55 -10.60
C SER A 97 11.61 29.31 -11.38
N ILE A 98 10.71 28.70 -12.18
CA ILE A 98 10.99 27.46 -12.92
C ILE A 98 10.42 27.56 -14.35
N GLU A 99 11.27 27.90 -15.32
CA GLU A 99 10.90 27.80 -16.74
C GLU A 99 10.78 26.33 -17.15
N GLY A 100 9.59 25.91 -17.58
CA GLY A 100 9.33 24.57 -18.15
C GLY A 100 8.81 23.50 -17.18
N ALA A 101 8.38 23.86 -15.96
CA ALA A 101 7.69 22.91 -15.08
C ALA A 101 6.17 23.00 -15.25
N ASP A 102 5.51 21.85 -15.42
CA ASP A 102 4.07 21.74 -15.33
C ASP A 102 3.63 21.85 -13.87
N LEU A 103 3.00 22.97 -13.54
CA LEU A 103 2.53 23.28 -12.19
C LEU A 103 1.12 22.70 -11.99
N VAL A 104 1.01 21.64 -11.19
CA VAL A 104 -0.29 21.04 -10.84
C VAL A 104 -0.72 21.52 -9.45
N VAL A 105 -1.52 22.59 -9.40
CA VAL A 105 -2.05 23.11 -8.12
C VAL A 105 -3.30 22.34 -7.73
N TYR A 106 -3.33 21.80 -6.51
CA TYR A 106 -4.53 21.23 -5.91
C TYR A 106 -5.12 22.26 -4.93
N SER A 107 -6.36 22.68 -5.18
CA SER A 107 -7.15 23.42 -4.19
C SER A 107 -7.62 22.42 -3.13
N ALA A 108 -7.29 22.66 -1.86
CA ALA A 108 -7.78 21.85 -0.74
C ALA A 108 -9.01 22.48 -0.08
N GLU A 109 -9.88 23.12 -0.88
CA GLU A 109 -11.27 23.32 -0.49
C GLU A 109 -12.04 22.01 -0.74
N GLY A 110 -11.82 21.05 0.15
CA GLY A 110 -12.30 19.67 0.06
C GLY A 110 -11.14 18.70 0.19
N GLY A 111 -11.06 17.99 1.33
CA GLY A 111 -10.00 17.03 1.58
C GLY A 111 -9.85 16.04 0.43
N ILE A 112 -8.61 15.79 0.00
CA ILE A 112 -8.32 14.77 -1.01
C ILE A 112 -8.75 13.43 -0.40
N GLN A 113 -9.81 12.83 -0.95
CA GLN A 113 -10.24 11.48 -0.59
C GLN A 113 -9.19 10.49 -1.11
N LEU A 114 -8.20 10.21 -0.28
CA LEU A 114 -7.10 9.31 -0.58
C LEU A 114 -7.50 7.88 -0.22
N ILE A 115 -7.50 6.99 -1.22
CA ILE A 115 -7.61 5.55 -1.00
C ILE A 115 -6.20 5.00 -0.81
N GLN A 116 -5.93 4.42 0.36
CA GLN A 116 -4.66 3.77 0.68
C GLN A 116 -4.83 2.27 0.59
N VAL A 117 -3.99 1.58 -0.16
CA VAL A 117 -4.05 0.12 -0.28
C VAL A 117 -2.69 -0.48 0.06
N ASN A 118 -2.65 -1.26 1.13
CA ASN A 118 -1.47 -2.01 1.54
C ASN A 118 -1.53 -3.41 0.93
N CYS A 119 -0.44 -3.85 0.30
CA CYS A 119 -0.31 -5.12 -0.38
C CYS A 119 0.91 -5.87 0.15
N ASP A 120 0.80 -7.19 0.27
CA ASP A 120 1.88 -8.08 0.66
C ASP A 120 1.74 -9.43 -0.03
N GLY A 121 2.87 -9.99 -0.41
CA GLY A 121 2.99 -11.37 -0.87
C GLY A 121 3.95 -12.17 -0.01
N LEU A 122 3.67 -13.47 0.13
CA LEU A 122 4.61 -14.40 0.73
C LEU A 122 4.74 -15.67 -0.10
N CYS A 123 5.83 -16.40 0.11
CA CYS A 123 6.00 -17.79 -0.33
C CYS A 123 6.63 -18.61 0.79
N GLU A 124 5.85 -19.52 1.38
CA GLU A 124 6.27 -20.36 2.51
C GLU A 124 6.01 -21.84 2.25
N PRO A 125 6.78 -22.77 2.87
CA PRO A 125 7.88 -22.51 3.81
C PRO A 125 9.22 -22.22 3.13
N VAL A 126 9.30 -22.38 1.80
CA VAL A 126 10.54 -22.21 1.01
C VAL A 126 10.29 -21.32 -0.20
N ASN A 127 11.30 -20.56 -0.60
CA ASN A 127 11.24 -19.65 -1.74
C ASN A 127 12.49 -19.83 -2.62
N PRO A 128 12.37 -20.34 -3.87
CA PRO A 128 11.16 -20.85 -4.50
C PRO A 128 10.70 -22.22 -3.95
N GLY A 129 9.48 -22.65 -4.28
CA GLY A 129 9.03 -24.03 -4.07
C GLY A 129 7.90 -24.23 -3.05
N GLY A 130 7.57 -23.20 -2.28
CA GLY A 130 6.52 -23.23 -1.27
C GLY A 130 5.12 -23.02 -1.86
N THR A 131 4.28 -22.34 -1.09
CA THR A 131 2.95 -21.87 -1.47
C THR A 131 2.96 -20.35 -1.48
N ALA A 132 2.78 -19.78 -2.67
CA ALA A 132 2.69 -18.35 -2.87
C ALA A 132 1.28 -17.87 -2.52
N CYS A 133 1.18 -16.89 -1.63
CA CYS A 133 -0.09 -16.30 -1.18
C CYS A 133 -0.03 -14.78 -1.28
N TYR A 134 -1.17 -14.15 -1.54
CA TYR A 134 -1.32 -12.70 -1.50
C TYR A 134 -2.22 -12.25 -0.34
N GLY A 135 -2.02 -11.01 0.10
CA GLY A 135 -2.93 -10.27 0.96
C GLY A 135 -2.94 -8.80 0.59
N TRP A 136 -4.11 -8.16 0.62
CA TRP A 136 -4.21 -6.71 0.52
C TRP A 136 -5.36 -6.17 1.37
N ILE A 137 -5.22 -4.92 1.80
CA ILE A 137 -6.19 -4.20 2.62
C ILE A 137 -6.28 -2.74 2.17
N ALA A 138 -7.49 -2.24 2.02
CA ALA A 138 -7.80 -0.91 1.49
C ALA A 138 -8.51 -0.05 2.53
N TYR A 139 -8.11 1.22 2.58
CA TYR A 139 -8.62 2.24 3.48
C TYR A 139 -9.07 3.48 2.70
N LYS A 140 -10.21 4.07 3.08
CA LYS A 140 -10.65 5.40 2.64
C LYS A 140 -10.95 6.21 3.89
N ASP A 141 -10.36 7.40 4.01
CA ASP A 141 -10.54 8.28 5.18
C ASP A 141 -10.25 7.60 6.54
N LYS A 142 -9.25 6.71 6.57
CA LYS A 142 -8.85 5.84 7.70
C LYS A 142 -9.84 4.74 8.06
N GLU A 143 -10.97 4.64 7.36
CA GLU A 143 -11.89 3.52 7.51
C GLU A 143 -11.51 2.41 6.54
N LYS A 144 -11.49 1.16 7.04
CA LYS A 144 -11.25 -0.01 6.20
C LYS A 144 -12.44 -0.22 5.29
N ILE A 145 -12.22 -0.19 3.97
CA ILE A 145 -13.28 -0.36 2.98
C ILE A 145 -13.32 -1.79 2.42
N ALA A 146 -12.18 -2.48 2.37
CA ALA A 146 -12.10 -3.86 1.92
C ALA A 146 -10.75 -4.51 2.25
N GLU A 147 -10.73 -5.83 2.19
CA GLU A 147 -9.52 -6.65 2.23
C GLU A 147 -9.78 -7.94 1.46
N ASP A 148 -8.72 -8.58 0.96
CA ASP A 148 -8.79 -9.91 0.39
C ASP A 148 -7.43 -10.62 0.52
N CYS A 149 -7.46 -11.95 0.52
CA CYS A 149 -6.27 -12.78 0.58
C CYS A 149 -6.53 -14.14 -0.08
N GLY A 150 -5.50 -14.75 -0.65
CA GLY A 150 -5.66 -16.04 -1.31
C GLY A 150 -4.38 -16.74 -1.70
N VAL A 151 -4.51 -18.02 -2.04
CA VAL A 151 -3.44 -18.84 -2.60
C VAL A 151 -3.32 -18.57 -4.09
N ILE A 152 -2.10 -18.43 -4.58
CA ILE A 152 -1.80 -18.20 -5.99
C ILE A 152 -1.40 -19.51 -6.66
N CYS A 153 -0.39 -20.18 -6.09
CA CYS A 153 0.12 -21.45 -6.57
C CYS A 153 1.00 -22.10 -5.49
N SER A 154 1.22 -23.41 -5.64
CA SER A 154 2.16 -24.19 -4.83
C SER A 154 3.13 -24.95 -5.73
N GLY A 155 4.33 -25.24 -5.22
CA GLY A 155 5.33 -26.05 -5.92
C GLY A 155 6.49 -25.24 -6.51
N PRO A 156 7.33 -25.84 -7.39
CA PRO A 156 8.62 -25.29 -7.81
C PRO A 156 8.56 -23.89 -8.44
N GLU A 157 7.41 -23.53 -9.00
CA GLU A 157 7.20 -22.24 -9.67
C GLU A 157 6.77 -21.13 -8.70
N ALA A 158 6.31 -21.47 -7.49
CA ALA A 158 5.90 -20.50 -6.48
C ALA A 158 7.10 -19.72 -5.94
N THR A 159 7.04 -18.40 -6.05
CA THR A 159 8.10 -17.50 -5.55
C THR A 159 7.50 -16.32 -4.82
N ASN A 160 8.29 -15.71 -3.94
CA ASN A 160 7.85 -14.51 -3.23
C ASN A 160 7.54 -13.35 -4.21
N ASN A 161 8.38 -13.15 -5.24
CA ASN A 161 8.15 -12.08 -6.20
C ASN A 161 6.85 -12.25 -7.00
N ILE A 162 6.45 -13.50 -7.31
CA ILE A 162 5.13 -13.77 -7.91
C ILE A 162 4.02 -13.37 -6.94
N ALA A 163 4.19 -13.68 -5.66
CA ALA A 163 3.23 -13.34 -4.63
C ALA A 163 3.02 -11.83 -4.49
N GLU A 164 4.11 -11.07 -4.37
CA GLU A 164 4.11 -9.61 -4.21
C GLU A 164 3.43 -8.91 -5.39
N TYR A 165 3.80 -9.30 -6.62
CA TYR A 165 3.15 -8.75 -7.82
C TYR A 165 1.67 -9.10 -7.88
N THR A 166 1.31 -10.33 -7.50
CA THR A 166 -0.08 -10.76 -7.54
C THR A 166 -0.92 -10.03 -6.51
N ALA A 167 -0.39 -9.72 -5.32
CA ALA A 167 -1.06 -8.90 -4.32
C ALA A 167 -1.43 -7.52 -4.86
N VAL A 168 -0.47 -6.83 -5.49
CA VAL A 168 -0.71 -5.54 -6.15
C VAL A 168 -1.73 -5.67 -7.27
N ILE A 169 -1.60 -6.68 -8.14
CA ILE A 169 -2.55 -6.90 -9.25
C ILE A 169 -3.97 -7.13 -8.72
N LYS A 170 -4.14 -7.92 -7.66
CA LYS A 170 -5.45 -8.22 -7.05
C LYS A 170 -6.09 -6.97 -6.45
N ALA A 171 -5.30 -6.14 -5.77
CA ALA A 171 -5.74 -4.84 -5.29
C ALA A 171 -6.19 -3.93 -6.44
N LEU A 172 -5.41 -3.83 -7.52
CA LEU A 172 -5.77 -3.03 -8.70
C LEU A 172 -7.04 -3.54 -9.41
N GLU A 173 -7.18 -4.87 -9.56
CA GLU A 173 -8.38 -5.50 -10.11
C GLU A 173 -9.63 -5.13 -9.29
N TRP A 174 -9.52 -5.23 -7.96
CA TRP A 174 -10.62 -4.87 -7.06
C TRP A 174 -10.96 -3.37 -7.14
N LEU A 175 -9.95 -2.49 -7.17
CA LEU A 175 -10.16 -1.05 -7.28
C LEU A 175 -10.94 -0.67 -8.54
N LEU A 176 -10.58 -1.24 -9.70
CA LEU A 176 -11.28 -1.02 -10.96
C LEU A 176 -12.70 -1.60 -10.94
N ALA A 177 -12.88 -2.79 -10.37
CA ALA A 177 -14.19 -3.43 -10.28
C ALA A 177 -15.19 -2.62 -9.43
N ASN A 178 -14.69 -1.78 -8.53
CA ASN A 178 -15.51 -0.96 -7.63
C ASN A 178 -15.57 0.53 -8.03
N GLY A 179 -15.10 0.90 -9.23
CA GLY A 179 -15.28 2.25 -9.76
C GLY A 179 -14.32 3.31 -9.20
N PHE A 180 -13.21 2.90 -8.59
CA PHE A 180 -12.24 3.83 -7.98
C PHE A 180 -11.24 4.43 -8.98
N GLU A 181 -11.38 4.19 -10.29
CA GLU A 181 -10.38 4.61 -11.29
C GLU A 181 -10.18 6.14 -11.40
N LYS A 182 -11.13 6.94 -10.90
CA LYS A 182 -11.07 8.42 -10.90
C LYS A 182 -10.55 9.03 -9.60
N GLU A 183 -10.39 8.21 -8.56
CA GLU A 183 -9.95 8.65 -7.23
C GLU A 183 -8.42 8.78 -7.15
N THR A 184 -7.94 9.46 -6.10
CA THR A 184 -6.50 9.47 -5.77
C THR A 184 -6.18 8.23 -4.94
N ILE A 185 -5.29 7.38 -5.46
CA ILE A 185 -4.92 6.08 -4.88
C ILE A 185 -3.43 6.04 -4.56
N GLU A 186 -3.09 5.54 -3.37
CA GLU A 186 -1.72 5.20 -3.01
C GLU A 186 -1.61 3.70 -2.67
N VAL A 187 -0.91 2.95 -3.51
CA VAL A 187 -0.58 1.53 -3.28
C VAL A 187 0.75 1.43 -2.53
N ARG A 188 0.76 0.66 -1.46
CA ARG A 188 1.89 0.46 -0.56
C ARG A 188 2.27 -1.02 -0.50
N THR A 189 3.57 -1.28 -0.49
CA THR A 189 4.16 -2.60 -0.21
C THR A 189 5.57 -2.38 0.36
N ASP A 190 6.05 -3.34 1.14
CA ASP A 190 7.42 -3.43 1.63
C ASP A 190 8.37 -4.09 0.63
N SER A 191 7.86 -4.58 -0.50
CA SER A 191 8.66 -5.07 -1.62
C SER A 191 9.24 -3.94 -2.47
N GLN A 192 10.44 -3.49 -2.09
CA GLN A 192 11.18 -2.46 -2.83
C GLN A 192 11.37 -2.82 -4.32
N LEU A 193 11.65 -4.10 -4.61
CA LEU A 193 11.81 -4.59 -5.98
C LEU A 193 10.52 -4.39 -6.80
N CYS A 194 9.37 -4.80 -6.24
CA CYS A 194 8.08 -4.70 -6.92
C CYS A 194 7.75 -3.23 -7.24
N ILE A 195 7.86 -2.34 -6.25
CA ILE A 195 7.56 -0.91 -6.43
C ILE A 195 8.48 -0.27 -7.46
N TYR A 196 9.79 -0.45 -7.35
CA TYR A 196 10.72 0.20 -8.26
C TYR A 196 10.60 -0.33 -9.69
N GLN A 197 10.21 -1.59 -9.88
CA GLN A 197 9.88 -2.09 -11.20
C GLN A 197 8.57 -1.47 -11.73
N LEU A 198 7.50 -1.43 -10.93
CA LEU A 198 6.21 -0.83 -11.31
C LEU A 198 6.32 0.68 -11.62
N GLN A 199 7.23 1.39 -10.96
CA GLN A 199 7.57 2.79 -11.23
C GLN A 199 8.50 2.97 -12.45
N GLY A 200 8.98 1.88 -13.06
CA GLY A 200 9.90 1.93 -14.21
C GLY A 200 11.34 2.30 -13.86
N ILE A 201 11.68 2.40 -12.56
CA ILE A 201 13.03 2.68 -12.07
C ILE A 201 13.94 1.48 -12.33
N TYR A 202 13.41 0.27 -12.11
CA TYR A 202 14.13 -0.98 -12.33
C TYR A 202 13.59 -1.75 -13.53
N GLY A 203 14.51 -2.35 -14.30
CA GLY A 203 14.17 -3.25 -15.40
C GLY A 203 13.57 -4.57 -14.90
N VAL A 204 12.68 -5.15 -15.72
CA VAL A 204 12.07 -6.47 -15.46
C VAL A 204 12.64 -7.52 -16.39
N HIS A 205 13.66 -8.24 -15.92
CA HIS A 205 14.37 -9.25 -16.72
C HIS A 205 13.80 -10.66 -16.55
N SER A 206 13.24 -10.99 -15.38
CA SER A 206 12.73 -12.34 -15.08
C SER A 206 11.58 -12.72 -16.02
N PRO A 207 11.70 -13.81 -16.81
CA PRO A 207 10.62 -14.27 -17.69
C PRO A 207 9.31 -14.56 -16.95
N ARG A 208 9.39 -14.96 -15.68
CA ARG A 208 8.23 -15.25 -14.83
C ARG A 208 7.50 -13.98 -14.36
N ILE A 209 8.24 -12.89 -14.13
CA ILE A 209 7.67 -11.61 -13.67
C ILE A 209 7.18 -10.75 -14.84
N ARG A 210 7.77 -10.87 -16.03
CA ARG A 210 7.38 -10.07 -17.21
C ARG A 210 5.88 -10.11 -17.53
N PRO A 211 5.17 -11.26 -17.46
CA PRO A 211 3.72 -11.29 -17.65
C PRO A 211 2.95 -10.52 -16.57
N LEU A 212 3.34 -10.69 -15.30
CA LEU A 212 2.72 -9.98 -14.16
C LEU A 212 2.94 -8.48 -14.25
N TYR A 213 4.16 -8.06 -14.59
CA TYR A 213 4.50 -6.66 -14.82
C TYR A 213 3.65 -6.03 -15.94
N ARG A 214 3.52 -6.71 -17.10
CA ARG A 214 2.68 -6.22 -18.20
C ARG A 214 1.23 -6.03 -17.76
N LYS A 215 0.67 -7.03 -17.08
CA LYS A 215 -0.69 -6.98 -16.54
C LYS A 215 -0.85 -5.82 -15.54
N ALA A 216 0.08 -5.65 -14.62
CA ALA A 216 0.06 -4.53 -13.67
C ALA A 216 0.10 -3.19 -14.41
N CYS A 217 0.99 -3.00 -15.39
CA CYS A 217 1.03 -1.78 -16.20
C CYS A 217 -0.25 -1.53 -17.01
N GLU A 218 -0.91 -2.57 -17.53
CA GLU A 218 -2.21 -2.44 -18.20
C GLU A 218 -3.32 -1.96 -17.25
N LEU A 219 -3.31 -2.43 -16.00
CA LEU A 219 -4.25 -1.99 -14.97
C LEU A 219 -3.96 -0.55 -14.52
N ILE A 220 -2.68 -0.24 -14.23
CA ILE A 220 -2.24 1.09 -13.76
C ILE A 220 -2.68 2.20 -14.72
N ARG A 221 -2.58 1.99 -16.04
CA ARG A 221 -2.96 2.99 -17.06
C ARG A 221 -4.44 3.40 -17.03
N LYS A 222 -5.29 2.64 -16.36
CA LYS A 222 -6.73 2.93 -16.27
C LYS A 222 -7.05 3.93 -15.15
N PHE A 223 -6.13 4.19 -14.24
CA PHE A 223 -6.32 5.09 -13.11
C PHE A 223 -5.91 6.52 -13.45
N LYS A 224 -6.67 7.50 -12.93
CA LYS A 224 -6.39 8.94 -13.11
C LYS A 224 -5.20 9.41 -12.25
N ASP A 225 -5.15 9.01 -10.99
CA ASP A 225 -4.07 9.37 -10.06
C ASP A 225 -3.75 8.17 -9.15
N LEU A 226 -2.79 7.36 -9.57
CA LEU A 226 -2.30 6.20 -8.81
C LEU A 226 -0.81 6.33 -8.56
N ARG A 227 -0.41 6.14 -7.30
CA ARG A 227 0.98 6.25 -6.85
C ARG A 227 1.40 5.00 -6.10
N PHE A 228 2.68 4.67 -6.21
CA PHE A 228 3.31 3.61 -5.44
C PHE A 228 4.19 4.21 -4.34
N ARG A 229 4.13 3.65 -3.14
CA ARG A 229 4.97 4.05 -2.01
C ARG A 229 5.55 2.83 -1.32
N TRP A 230 6.87 2.79 -1.21
CA TRP A 230 7.53 1.78 -0.39
C TRP A 230 7.33 2.11 1.09
N VAL A 231 6.99 1.11 1.89
CA VAL A 231 6.84 1.24 3.33
C VAL A 231 7.69 0.19 4.05
N PRO A 232 8.26 0.48 5.23
CA PRO A 232 8.87 -0.54 6.07
C PRO A 232 7.86 -1.63 6.45
N ARG A 233 8.35 -2.86 6.66
CA ARG A 233 7.51 -4.03 6.97
C ARG A 233 6.66 -3.85 8.22
N GLU A 234 7.19 -3.14 9.21
CA GLU A 234 6.49 -2.79 10.47
C GLU A 234 5.28 -1.88 10.24
N LYS A 235 5.17 -1.26 9.05
CA LYS A 235 4.02 -0.47 8.63
C LYS A 235 3.11 -1.22 7.64
N ASN A 236 3.41 -2.49 7.33
CA ASN A 236 2.66 -3.34 6.41
C ASN A 236 2.10 -4.61 7.09
N GLU A 237 2.07 -4.64 8.43
CA GLU A 237 1.73 -5.84 9.22
C GLU A 237 0.35 -6.41 8.90
N GLU A 238 -0.63 -5.58 8.57
CA GLU A 238 -1.98 -6.05 8.26
C GLU A 238 -2.04 -6.83 6.93
N ALA A 239 -1.32 -6.37 5.90
CA ALA A 239 -1.24 -7.07 4.63
C ALA A 239 -0.42 -8.37 4.77
N ASP A 240 0.68 -8.35 5.53
CA ASP A 240 1.46 -9.55 5.87
C ASP A 240 0.62 -10.56 6.66
N ALA A 241 -0.21 -10.10 7.59
CA ALA A 241 -1.12 -10.97 8.33
C ALA A 241 -2.15 -11.66 7.42
N LEU A 242 -2.62 -10.97 6.37
CA LEU A 242 -3.55 -11.49 5.38
C LEU A 242 -2.90 -12.54 4.47
N SER A 243 -1.70 -12.28 3.93
CA SER A 243 -0.98 -13.27 3.12
C SER A 243 -0.65 -14.53 3.95
N ARG A 244 -0.28 -14.37 5.23
CA ARG A 244 -0.08 -15.46 6.20
C ARG A 244 -1.36 -16.18 6.59
N LYS A 245 -2.49 -15.48 6.63
CA LYS A 245 -3.81 -16.11 6.87
C LYS A 245 -4.13 -17.06 5.72
N ALA A 246 -3.98 -16.62 4.48
CA ALA A 246 -4.21 -17.44 3.30
C ALA A 246 -3.33 -18.70 3.31
N TYR A 247 -2.04 -18.55 3.60
CA TYR A 247 -1.13 -19.70 3.71
C TYR A 247 -1.57 -20.71 4.79
N ARG A 248 -1.90 -20.22 5.99
CA ARG A 248 -2.36 -21.08 7.10
C ARG A 248 -3.65 -21.83 6.80
N GLN A 249 -4.56 -21.20 6.05
CA GLN A 249 -5.81 -21.82 5.61
C GLN A 249 -5.59 -22.88 4.52
N ALA A 250 -4.50 -22.77 3.76
CA ALA A 250 -4.12 -23.69 2.69
C ALA A 250 -3.26 -24.88 3.16
N LEU A 251 -2.82 -24.88 4.42
CA LEU A 251 -2.02 -25.98 4.96
C LEU A 251 -2.80 -27.31 4.89
N PRO A 252 -2.10 -28.43 4.62
CA PRO A 252 -2.72 -29.76 4.63
C PRO A 252 -3.50 -30.02 5.91
N VAL A 253 -4.70 -30.59 5.75
CA VAL A 253 -5.56 -30.92 6.88
C VAL A 253 -5.00 -32.14 7.60
N ASP A 254 -4.83 -32.01 8.92
CA ASP A 254 -4.50 -33.13 9.80
C ASP A 254 -5.62 -34.21 9.74
N PRO A 255 -5.31 -35.47 9.35
CA PRO A 255 -6.30 -36.54 9.28
C PRO A 255 -7.11 -36.74 10.56
N ALA A 256 -6.49 -36.55 11.73
CA ALA A 256 -7.18 -36.67 13.02
C ALA A 256 -8.20 -35.55 13.26
N ARG A 257 -7.99 -34.37 12.65
CA ARG A 257 -8.99 -33.29 12.66
C ARG A 257 -10.12 -33.56 11.69
N LEU A 258 -9.80 -34.08 10.50
CA LEU A 258 -10.79 -34.44 9.50
C LEU A 258 -11.77 -35.49 10.04
N GLU A 259 -11.26 -36.53 10.71
CA GLU A 259 -12.12 -37.55 11.33
C GLU A 259 -13.09 -36.96 12.37
N LYS A 260 -12.60 -36.03 13.21
CA LYS A 260 -13.45 -35.32 14.18
C LYS A 260 -14.47 -34.42 13.50
N ALA A 261 -14.10 -33.79 12.39
CA ALA A 261 -14.99 -32.94 11.60
C ALA A 261 -16.11 -33.74 10.95
N MET A 262 -15.83 -34.92 10.39
CA MET A 262 -16.83 -35.82 9.82
C MET A 262 -17.87 -36.25 10.86
N LYS A 263 -17.46 -36.51 12.10
CA LYS A 263 -18.37 -36.80 13.21
C LYS A 263 -19.25 -35.61 13.61
N LEU A 264 -18.76 -34.39 13.40
CA LEU A 264 -19.47 -33.15 13.72
C LEU A 264 -20.41 -32.69 12.60
N ALA A 265 -20.08 -32.98 11.35
CA ALA A 265 -20.80 -32.48 10.17
C ALA A 265 -22.32 -32.70 10.22
N PRO A 266 -22.86 -33.86 10.66
CA PRO A 266 -24.30 -34.07 10.77
C PRO A 266 -25.02 -33.16 11.78
N LEU A 267 -24.27 -32.55 12.71
CA LEU A 267 -24.81 -31.68 13.77
C LEU A 267 -24.70 -30.19 13.44
N VAL A 268 -24.12 -29.85 12.28
CA VAL A 268 -23.92 -28.47 11.85
C VAL A 268 -25.24 -27.86 11.41
N ARG A 269 -25.50 -26.61 11.82
CA ARG A 269 -26.73 -25.88 11.49
C ARG A 269 -26.40 -24.62 10.68
N PRO A 270 -26.94 -24.43 9.46
CA PRO A 270 -26.77 -23.20 8.72
C PRO A 270 -27.53 -22.05 9.39
N ILE A 271 -26.95 -20.86 9.41
CA ILE A 271 -27.59 -19.62 9.90
C ILE A 271 -27.69 -18.53 8.82
N GLY A 272 -27.29 -18.84 7.58
CA GLY A 272 -27.38 -17.95 6.41
C GLY A 272 -26.07 -17.22 6.08
N ASN A 273 -25.98 -16.64 4.88
CA ASN A 273 -24.82 -15.86 4.40
C ASN A 273 -23.47 -16.58 4.53
N GLY A 274 -23.44 -17.90 4.26
CA GLY A 274 -22.22 -18.70 4.41
C GLY A 274 -21.78 -18.92 5.86
N ARG A 275 -22.68 -18.71 6.83
CA ARG A 275 -22.40 -18.94 8.25
C ARG A 275 -23.12 -20.16 8.80
N TYR A 276 -22.46 -20.83 9.73
CA TYR A 276 -22.89 -22.09 10.34
C TYR A 276 -22.60 -22.08 11.84
N ILE A 277 -23.47 -22.76 12.59
CA ILE A 277 -23.27 -23.09 13.99
C ILE A 277 -22.81 -24.54 14.10
N VAL A 278 -21.69 -24.76 14.78
CA VAL A 278 -21.09 -26.07 15.01
C VAL A 278 -21.01 -26.32 16.52
N PRO A 279 -21.62 -27.40 17.04
CA PRO A 279 -21.58 -27.69 18.47
C PRO A 279 -20.21 -28.19 18.92
N SER A 280 -19.90 -27.96 20.20
CA SER A 280 -18.74 -28.53 20.87
C SER A 280 -18.94 -30.01 21.17
N GLN A 281 -17.90 -30.82 21.00
CA GLN A 281 -17.93 -32.25 21.37
C GLN A 281 -17.69 -32.50 22.87
N SER A 282 -17.24 -31.48 23.61
CA SER A 282 -16.79 -31.62 25.00
C SER A 282 -17.52 -30.68 25.97
N SER A 283 -18.50 -29.91 25.48
CA SER A 283 -19.26 -28.97 26.28
C SER A 283 -20.57 -28.62 25.57
N THR A 284 -21.44 -27.87 26.26
CA THR A 284 -22.68 -27.32 25.69
C THR A 284 -22.45 -26.05 24.85
N LYS A 285 -21.20 -25.65 24.61
CA LYS A 285 -20.89 -24.46 23.81
C LYS A 285 -21.10 -24.72 22.33
N GLU A 286 -21.44 -23.68 21.60
CA GLU A 286 -21.53 -23.69 20.15
C GLU A 286 -20.58 -22.66 19.55
N TYR A 287 -20.08 -22.94 18.36
CA TYR A 287 -19.12 -22.09 17.66
C TYR A 287 -19.71 -21.65 16.32
N GLU A 288 -19.51 -20.37 16.01
CA GLU A 288 -19.87 -19.79 14.72
C GLU A 288 -18.69 -19.99 13.76
N VAL A 289 -19.02 -20.44 12.56
CA VAL A 289 -18.10 -20.64 11.44
C VAL A 289 -18.63 -19.86 10.25
N ASP A 290 -17.75 -19.10 9.61
CA ASP A 290 -18.00 -18.45 8.33
C ASP A 290 -17.15 -19.16 7.27
N ILE A 291 -17.79 -19.90 6.37
CA ILE A 291 -17.10 -20.66 5.32
C ILE A 291 -16.60 -19.76 4.18
N ILE A 292 -17.13 -18.56 4.04
CA ILE A 292 -16.69 -17.60 3.01
C ILE A 292 -15.34 -17.02 3.43
N SER A 293 -15.24 -16.56 4.68
CA SER A 293 -13.98 -16.03 5.22
C SER A 293 -13.04 -17.13 5.75
N GLY A 294 -13.52 -18.37 5.83
CA GLY A 294 -12.81 -19.53 6.38
C GLY A 294 -12.46 -19.38 7.87
N THR A 295 -13.31 -18.68 8.64
CA THR A 295 -13.04 -18.34 10.05
C THR A 295 -13.93 -19.10 11.02
N CYS A 296 -13.44 -19.31 12.25
CA CYS A 296 -14.22 -19.91 13.33
C CYS A 296 -13.92 -19.21 14.66
N ASN A 297 -14.94 -19.01 15.49
CA ASN A 297 -14.78 -18.36 16.79
C ASN A 297 -14.28 -19.31 17.91
N CYS A 298 -13.94 -20.57 17.60
CA CYS A 298 -13.49 -21.54 18.60
C CYS A 298 -12.06 -21.27 19.12
N PRO A 299 -11.70 -21.73 20.33
CA PRO A 299 -10.37 -21.52 20.90
C PRO A 299 -9.21 -22.10 20.05
N ASP A 300 -9.42 -23.25 19.40
CA ASP A 300 -8.39 -23.88 18.55
C ASP A 300 -8.07 -23.03 17.32
N TYR A 301 -9.09 -22.50 16.65
CA TYR A 301 -8.91 -21.59 15.52
C TYR A 301 -8.28 -20.27 15.95
N ARG A 302 -8.78 -19.66 17.03
CA ARG A 302 -8.21 -18.40 17.55
C ARG A 302 -6.74 -18.53 17.91
N LYS A 303 -6.32 -19.68 18.46
CA LYS A 303 -4.93 -19.91 18.87
C LYS A 303 -4.01 -20.24 17.71
N ARG A 304 -4.47 -21.03 16.73
CA ARG A 304 -3.60 -21.57 15.66
C ARG A 304 -3.75 -20.85 14.32
N GLY A 305 -4.92 -20.28 14.04
CA GLY A 305 -5.26 -19.65 12.76
C GLY A 305 -5.25 -20.59 11.56
N ILE A 306 -5.37 -21.90 11.77
CA ILE A 306 -5.45 -22.94 10.74
C ILE A 306 -6.83 -23.59 10.78
N LYS A 307 -7.20 -24.32 9.72
CA LYS A 307 -8.47 -25.06 9.67
C LYS A 307 -8.63 -25.95 10.91
N CYS A 308 -9.68 -25.68 11.68
CA CYS A 308 -10.04 -26.44 12.87
C CYS A 308 -11.12 -27.47 12.51
N LYS A 309 -11.42 -28.38 13.44
CA LYS A 309 -12.48 -29.38 13.21
C LYS A 309 -13.85 -28.75 12.90
N HIS A 310 -14.15 -27.55 13.40
CA HIS A 310 -15.43 -26.88 13.16
C HIS A 310 -15.50 -26.23 11.78
N THR A 311 -14.40 -25.60 11.31
CA THR A 311 -14.36 -25.07 9.93
C THR A 311 -14.53 -26.21 8.93
N LEU A 312 -13.81 -27.32 9.14
CA LEU A 312 -13.92 -28.51 8.31
C LEU A 312 -15.34 -29.12 8.37
N ALA A 313 -15.96 -29.21 9.54
CA ALA A 313 -17.31 -29.76 9.68
C ALA A 313 -18.35 -28.90 8.91
N ALA A 314 -18.21 -27.57 8.96
CA ALA A 314 -19.07 -26.67 8.21
C ALA A 314 -18.85 -26.76 6.69
N GLU A 315 -17.60 -26.90 6.23
CA GLU A 315 -17.27 -27.14 4.83
C GLU A 315 -17.92 -28.45 4.32
N ILE A 316 -17.83 -29.54 5.10
CA ILE A 316 -18.50 -30.82 4.79
C ILE A 316 -20.01 -30.64 4.70
N ALA A 317 -20.60 -30.00 5.71
CA ALA A 317 -22.05 -29.79 5.76
C ALA A 317 -22.55 -28.90 4.62
N ALA A 318 -21.72 -27.98 4.14
CA ALA A 318 -21.97 -27.13 2.98
C ALA A 318 -21.75 -27.85 1.63
N GLY A 319 -21.26 -29.09 1.63
CA GLY A 319 -20.94 -29.84 0.41
C GLY A 319 -19.70 -29.34 -0.33
N MET A 320 -18.81 -28.61 0.34
CA MET A 320 -17.52 -28.21 -0.22
C MET A 320 -16.60 -29.43 -0.23
N GLY A 321 -16.02 -29.77 -1.38
CA GLY A 321 -15.02 -30.84 -1.46
C GLY A 321 -13.80 -30.47 -0.60
N ILE A 322 -13.38 -31.39 0.28
CA ILE A 322 -12.17 -31.26 1.10
C ILE A 322 -11.06 -32.14 0.54
#